data_AF-A0A522YWF6-F1
#
_entry.id   AF-A0A522YWF6-F1
#
_cell.length_a   1.000
_cell.length_b   1.000
_cell.length_c   1.000
_cell.angle_alpha   90.00
_cell.angle_beta   90.00
_cell.angle_gamma   90.00
#
_symmetry.space_group_name_H-M   'P 1'
#
loop_
_entity.id
_entity.type
_entity.pdbx_description
1 polymer ?
#
loop_
_entity_poly.entity_id
_entity_poly.type
_entity_poly.pdbx_seq_one_letter_code
_entity_poly.pdbx_strand_id
1 'polypeptide(L)'
;MGAGALLLAAALAARAQAPDSVRPDPAASPALKAALAETARELRKTETGRRLLALTDGLRLVERPYRPGPALRYVGGDAPALLVDSERAPTLSPLEFELSSVRERWRAAAALPAEVLDGEWAARQAVLEHALEKTDVDPAFAAELKTATTKARASLESRRKQADWARKNGGTGETMFPGAAPAGELDRLAYDLYLYSEDPGLFFASAVRSGTAVPEAPTYDEALEFLERHEEGLGRVSWPAGGWAELDGRWYKAGPARVAKDLGRDGLRRLAERLGPYRAAGRTALLKKVNAWLRAAP
;
A
#
# COMPACT_ATOMS: atom_id res chain seq x y z
N MET A 1 27.39 29.52 43.34
CA MET A 1 26.54 28.89 42.32
C MET A 1 27.33 28.90 41.01
N GLY A 2 27.98 27.86 40.50
CA GLY A 2 27.96 26.42 40.72
C GLY A 2 28.13 25.76 39.35
N ALA A 3 29.32 25.89 38.74
CA ALA A 3 29.63 25.45 37.38
C ALA A 3 29.41 23.94 37.12
N GLY A 4 29.15 23.15 38.17
CA GLY A 4 28.77 21.73 38.08
C GLY A 4 27.35 21.48 37.55
N ALA A 5 26.44 22.46 37.60
CA ALA A 5 25.05 22.27 37.14
C ALA A 5 24.89 22.33 35.61
N LEU A 6 25.80 23.00 34.90
CA LEU A 6 25.76 23.12 33.44
C LEU A 6 26.38 21.92 32.70
N LEU A 7 27.28 21.17 33.36
CA LEU A 7 27.89 19.96 32.78
C LEU A 7 26.99 18.71 32.91
N LEU A 8 26.11 18.62 33.90
CA LEU A 8 25.16 17.51 34.01
C LEU A 8 23.98 17.61 33.02
N ALA A 9 23.58 18.82 32.62
CA ALA A 9 22.54 19.01 31.61
C ALA A 9 23.05 18.66 30.19
N ALA A 10 24.33 18.91 29.90
CA ALA A 10 24.95 18.53 28.63
C ALA A 10 25.15 17.00 28.50
N ALA A 11 25.44 16.31 29.60
CA ALA A 11 25.58 14.85 29.61
C ALA A 11 24.25 14.09 29.45
N LEU A 12 23.12 14.72 29.82
CA LEU A 12 21.77 14.16 29.63
C LEU A 12 21.15 14.54 28.27
N ALA A 13 21.54 15.67 27.67
CA ALA A 13 21.11 16.07 26.33
C ALA A 13 21.90 15.36 25.20
N ALA A 14 23.13 14.91 25.45
CA ALA A 14 23.94 14.16 24.49
C ALA A 14 23.53 12.68 24.32
N ARG A 15 22.45 12.23 24.98
CA ARG A 15 21.80 10.93 24.70
C ARG A 15 20.76 10.99 23.58
N ALA A 16 20.51 12.16 23.01
CA ALA A 16 19.74 12.31 21.79
C ALA A 16 20.68 12.26 20.58
N GLN A 17 20.53 11.22 19.76
CA GLN A 17 21.10 11.06 18.42
C GLN A 17 22.62 10.98 18.34
N ALA A 18 23.19 9.93 18.94
CA ALA A 18 24.24 9.23 18.21
C ALA A 18 23.60 8.66 16.93
N PRO A 19 24.24 8.76 15.74
CA PRO A 19 23.78 8.02 14.58
C PRO A 19 23.73 6.57 15.00
N ASP A 20 22.59 5.90 14.79
CA ASP A 20 22.45 4.47 15.03
C ASP A 20 23.64 3.79 14.35
N SER A 21 24.63 3.43 15.17
CA SER A 21 25.70 2.54 14.79
C SER A 21 25.03 1.39 14.07
N VAL A 22 25.45 1.13 12.83
CA VAL A 22 24.96 0.06 11.95
C VAL A 22 24.93 -1.23 12.74
N ARG A 23 23.83 -1.47 13.46
CA ARG A 23 23.60 -2.73 14.13
C ARG A 23 23.35 -3.69 12.96
N PRO A 24 24.10 -4.80 12.88
CA PRO A 24 23.72 -5.85 11.96
C PRO A 24 22.25 -6.18 12.25
N ASP A 25 21.46 -6.37 11.19
CA ASP A 25 20.06 -6.69 11.40
C ASP A 25 19.94 -7.88 12.33
N PRO A 26 19.05 -7.82 13.34
CA PRO A 26 18.77 -9.00 14.11
C PRO A 26 18.26 -10.08 13.14
N ALA A 27 18.77 -11.29 13.30
CA ALA A 27 18.25 -12.42 12.55
C ALA A 27 16.75 -12.57 12.81
N ALA A 28 15.97 -12.81 11.76
CA ALA A 28 14.53 -13.02 11.87
C ALA A 28 14.21 -14.11 12.91
N SER A 29 13.23 -13.82 13.76
CA SER A 29 12.73 -14.67 14.81
C SER A 29 12.23 -16.00 14.24
N PRO A 30 12.27 -17.11 15.01
CA PRO A 30 11.73 -18.39 14.57
C PRO A 30 10.26 -18.31 14.15
N ALA A 31 9.46 -17.50 14.87
CA ALA A 31 8.06 -17.27 14.56
C ALA A 31 7.89 -16.58 13.20
N LEU A 32 8.66 -15.51 12.95
CA LEU A 32 8.63 -14.82 11.66
C LEU A 32 9.08 -15.73 10.51
N LYS A 33 10.14 -16.53 10.71
CA LYS A 33 10.60 -17.52 9.72
C LYS A 33 9.51 -18.53 9.38
N ALA A 34 8.79 -19.04 10.38
CA ALA A 34 7.69 -19.96 10.18
C ALA A 34 6.53 -19.31 9.40
N ALA A 35 6.12 -18.09 9.77
CA ALA A 35 5.08 -17.33 9.08
C ALA A 35 5.45 -17.03 7.61
N LEU A 36 6.70 -16.63 7.36
CA LEU A 36 7.21 -16.41 6.00
C LEU A 36 7.26 -17.71 5.19
N ALA A 37 7.64 -18.83 5.81
CA ALA A 37 7.68 -20.12 5.15
C ALA A 37 6.26 -20.60 4.76
N GLU A 38 5.28 -20.44 5.65
CA GLU A 38 3.87 -20.72 5.35
C GLU A 38 3.36 -19.82 4.24
N THR A 39 3.58 -18.53 4.36
CA THR A 39 3.18 -17.56 3.32
C THR A 39 3.80 -17.89 1.98
N ALA A 40 5.08 -18.26 1.94
CA ALA A 40 5.74 -18.68 0.70
C ALA A 40 5.17 -19.99 0.14
N ARG A 41 4.60 -20.89 0.95
CA ARG A 41 3.87 -22.05 0.45
C ARG A 41 2.55 -21.62 -0.20
N GLU A 42 1.80 -20.76 0.46
CA GLU A 42 0.52 -20.24 -0.07
C GLU A 42 0.72 -19.46 -1.37
N LEU A 43 1.69 -18.54 -1.42
CA LEU A 43 2.02 -17.77 -2.61
C LEU A 43 2.45 -18.65 -3.80
N ARG A 44 3.08 -19.80 -3.57
CA ARG A 44 3.48 -20.70 -4.67
C ARG A 44 2.29 -21.36 -5.39
N LYS A 45 1.11 -21.38 -4.77
CA LYS A 45 -0.10 -21.97 -5.37
C LYS A 45 -0.66 -21.11 -6.50
N THR A 46 -0.46 -19.78 -6.44
CA THR A 46 -0.98 -18.82 -7.42
C THR A 46 0.10 -18.36 -8.39
N GLU A 47 -0.29 -17.90 -9.59
CA GLU A 47 0.67 -17.39 -10.58
C GLU A 47 1.24 -16.04 -10.13
N THR A 48 0.36 -15.17 -9.64
CA THR A 48 0.71 -13.87 -9.05
C THR A 48 1.70 -14.05 -7.89
N GLY A 49 1.44 -15.00 -6.98
CA GLY A 49 2.33 -15.26 -5.86
C GLY A 49 3.68 -15.85 -6.28
N ARG A 50 3.72 -16.79 -7.23
CA ARG A 50 4.98 -17.30 -7.81
C ARG A 50 5.81 -16.20 -8.45
N ARG A 51 5.18 -15.35 -9.27
CA ARG A 51 5.85 -14.22 -9.92
C ARG A 51 6.42 -13.25 -8.89
N LEU A 52 5.65 -12.88 -7.87
CA LEU A 52 6.12 -11.97 -6.82
C LEU A 52 7.27 -12.57 -6.02
N LEU A 53 7.20 -13.85 -5.66
CA LEU A 53 8.31 -14.54 -5.00
C LEU A 53 9.58 -14.50 -5.85
N ALA A 54 9.49 -14.77 -7.15
CA ALA A 54 10.64 -14.73 -8.05
C ALA A 54 11.22 -13.32 -8.21
N LEU A 55 10.37 -12.30 -8.36
CA LEU A 55 10.81 -10.91 -8.51
C LEU A 55 11.37 -10.28 -7.23
N THR A 56 11.07 -10.88 -6.08
CA THR A 56 11.54 -10.43 -4.76
C THR A 56 12.45 -11.44 -4.10
N ASP A 57 13.02 -12.35 -4.90
CA ASP A 57 14.05 -13.27 -4.43
C ASP A 57 15.30 -12.47 -4.06
N GLY A 58 15.84 -12.72 -2.87
CA GLY A 58 16.93 -11.92 -2.31
C GLY A 58 16.54 -10.57 -1.68
N LEU A 59 15.24 -10.20 -1.64
CA LEU A 59 14.81 -9.02 -0.88
C LEU A 59 15.15 -9.20 0.61
N ARG A 60 15.89 -8.23 1.18
CA ARG A 60 16.27 -8.25 2.59
C ARG A 60 15.05 -8.19 3.48
N LEU A 61 15.05 -9.00 4.55
CA LEU A 61 14.00 -9.05 5.57
C LEU A 61 14.55 -8.48 6.86
N VAL A 62 13.86 -7.48 7.42
CA VAL A 62 14.30 -6.80 8.65
C VAL A 62 13.16 -6.84 9.66
N GLU A 63 13.37 -7.53 10.77
CA GLU A 63 12.43 -7.55 11.88
C GLU A 63 12.87 -6.54 12.95
N ARG A 64 12.00 -5.60 13.31
CA ARG A 64 12.28 -4.62 14.37
C ARG A 64 11.00 -4.06 14.99
N PRO A 65 11.03 -3.63 16.26
CA PRO A 65 9.92 -2.89 16.83
C PRO A 65 9.81 -1.52 16.13
N TYR A 66 8.64 -1.19 15.59
CA TYR A 66 8.44 0.06 14.86
C TYR A 66 7.04 0.63 15.09
N ARG A 67 6.92 1.95 15.33
CA ARG A 67 5.65 2.71 15.18
C ARG A 67 5.96 4.11 14.66
N PRO A 68 5.13 4.73 13.78
CA PRO A 68 3.80 4.32 13.26
C PRO A 68 3.79 3.75 11.82
N GLY A 69 2.97 2.73 11.54
CA GLY A 69 2.79 2.16 10.18
C GLY A 69 2.14 0.75 10.16
N PRO A 70 1.98 0.12 8.97
CA PRO A 70 1.50 -1.26 8.84
C PRO A 70 2.51 -2.28 9.40
N ALA A 71 2.04 -3.49 9.74
CA ALA A 71 2.89 -4.55 10.33
C ALA A 71 3.94 -5.11 9.36
N LEU A 72 3.69 -4.98 8.06
CA LEU A 72 4.62 -5.34 6.99
C LEU A 72 4.75 -4.13 6.05
N ARG A 73 5.97 -3.76 5.67
CA ARG A 73 6.22 -2.60 4.80
C ARG A 73 7.47 -2.78 3.96
N TYR A 74 7.36 -2.58 2.66
CA TYR A 74 8.50 -2.36 1.79
C TYR A 74 9.07 -0.95 2.01
N VAL A 75 10.39 -0.89 2.20
CA VAL A 75 11.16 0.33 2.26
C VAL A 75 12.17 0.29 1.12
N GLY A 76 12.08 1.25 0.21
CA GLY A 76 13.02 1.44 -0.90
C GLY A 76 14.28 2.20 -0.51
N GLY A 77 15.05 2.62 -1.51
CA GLY A 77 16.33 3.33 -1.35
C GLY A 77 17.54 2.44 -1.60
N ASP A 78 18.70 2.81 -1.05
CA ASP A 78 19.98 2.15 -1.30
C ASP A 78 20.05 0.71 -0.74
N ALA A 79 19.27 0.43 0.31
CA ALA A 79 19.17 -0.88 0.94
C ALA A 79 17.70 -1.33 1.02
N PRO A 80 17.09 -1.72 -0.11
CA PRO A 80 15.67 -2.07 -0.15
C PRO A 80 15.39 -3.29 0.72
N ALA A 81 14.34 -3.20 1.53
CA ALA A 81 13.98 -4.25 2.47
C ALA A 81 12.48 -4.35 2.72
N LEU A 82 12.03 -5.54 3.09
CA LEU A 82 10.74 -5.76 3.70
C LEU A 82 10.91 -5.67 5.22
N LEU A 83 10.43 -4.57 5.79
CA LEU A 83 10.35 -4.37 7.22
C LEU A 83 9.15 -5.12 7.79
N VAL A 84 9.38 -5.84 8.89
CA VAL A 84 8.36 -6.54 9.66
C VAL A 84 8.38 -5.99 11.08
N ASP A 85 7.24 -5.48 11.52
CA ASP A 85 7.05 -5.02 12.88
C ASP A 85 6.95 -6.22 13.82
N SER A 86 7.97 -6.41 14.67
CA SER A 86 8.05 -7.53 15.61
C SER A 86 6.91 -7.57 16.63
N GLU A 87 6.27 -6.43 16.92
CA GLU A 87 5.14 -6.37 17.87
C GLU A 87 3.80 -6.66 17.19
N ARG A 88 3.61 -6.21 15.95
CA ARG A 88 2.31 -6.31 15.26
C ARG A 88 2.21 -7.53 14.36
N ALA A 89 3.30 -7.98 13.74
CA ALA A 89 3.27 -9.15 12.86
C ALA A 89 2.74 -10.42 13.55
N PRO A 90 3.07 -10.72 14.83
CA PRO A 90 2.52 -11.88 15.51
C PRO A 90 1.01 -11.82 15.79
N THR A 91 0.41 -10.62 15.69
CA THR A 91 -1.05 -10.44 15.90
C THR A 91 -1.86 -10.64 14.61
N LEU A 92 -1.19 -10.76 13.47
CA LEU A 92 -1.86 -11.01 12.19
C LEU A 92 -2.28 -12.47 12.09
N SER A 93 -3.48 -12.68 11.57
CA SER A 93 -3.89 -13.98 11.05
C SER A 93 -3.01 -14.41 9.86
N PRO A 94 -2.96 -15.71 9.53
CA PRO A 94 -2.21 -16.19 8.37
C PRO A 94 -2.63 -15.49 7.06
N LEU A 95 -3.93 -15.28 6.85
CA LEU A 95 -4.44 -14.59 5.66
C LEU A 95 -4.01 -13.11 5.64
N GLU A 96 -4.08 -12.40 6.77
CA GLU A 96 -3.61 -11.01 6.87
C GLU A 96 -2.14 -10.87 6.54
N PHE A 97 -1.32 -11.78 7.05
CA PHE A 97 0.11 -11.80 6.78
C PHE A 97 0.39 -12.13 5.30
N GLU A 98 -0.36 -13.07 4.72
CA GLU A 98 -0.27 -13.44 3.30
C GLU A 98 -0.61 -12.26 2.38
N LEU A 99 -1.78 -11.63 2.55
CA LEU A 99 -2.22 -10.54 1.69
C LEU A 99 -1.35 -9.27 1.86
N SER A 100 -0.89 -8.99 3.08
CA SER A 100 0.11 -7.94 3.32
C SER A 100 1.43 -8.25 2.60
N SER A 101 1.84 -9.52 2.58
CA SER A 101 3.04 -9.96 1.86
C SER A 101 2.89 -9.81 0.35
N VAL A 102 1.72 -10.10 -0.23
CA VAL A 102 1.45 -9.85 -1.66
C VAL A 102 1.62 -8.37 -1.98
N ARG A 103 0.94 -7.50 -1.23
CA ARG A 103 0.98 -6.04 -1.45
C ARG A 103 2.41 -5.51 -1.38
N GLU A 104 3.14 -5.82 -0.31
CA GLU A 104 4.47 -5.25 -0.11
C GLU A 104 5.54 -5.87 -1.03
N ARG A 105 5.42 -7.15 -1.39
CA ARG A 105 6.27 -7.75 -2.43
C ARG A 105 5.99 -7.15 -3.80
N TRP A 106 4.74 -6.82 -4.10
CA TRP A 106 4.42 -6.10 -5.32
C TRP A 106 5.10 -4.73 -5.35
N ARG A 107 5.02 -3.97 -4.25
CA ARG A 107 5.70 -2.67 -4.13
C ARG A 107 7.22 -2.80 -4.25
N ALA A 108 7.79 -3.86 -3.69
CA ALA A 108 9.22 -4.17 -3.79
C ALA A 108 9.64 -4.55 -5.21
N ALA A 109 8.89 -5.42 -5.89
CA ALA A 109 9.12 -5.79 -7.29
C ALA A 109 9.03 -4.57 -8.21
N ALA A 110 8.11 -3.66 -7.91
CA ALA A 110 7.98 -2.39 -8.60
C ALA A 110 9.04 -1.35 -8.16
N ALA A 111 9.94 -1.70 -7.23
CA ALA A 111 10.87 -0.82 -6.51
C ALA A 111 10.32 0.59 -6.31
N LEU A 112 9.09 0.66 -5.78
CA LEU A 112 8.41 1.93 -5.60
C LEU A 112 9.21 2.81 -4.63
N PRO A 113 9.75 3.95 -5.09
CA PRO A 113 10.68 4.78 -4.32
C PRO A 113 9.96 5.60 -3.23
N ALA A 114 8.66 5.85 -3.42
CA ALA A 114 7.81 6.68 -2.58
C ALA A 114 6.33 6.27 -2.75
N GLU A 115 5.46 6.82 -1.90
CA GLU A 115 4.01 6.65 -1.99
C GLU A 115 3.49 7.38 -3.23
N VAL A 116 3.34 6.66 -4.34
CA VAL A 116 2.60 7.08 -5.54
C VAL A 116 1.26 6.36 -5.52
N LEU A 117 0.16 7.09 -5.76
CA LEU A 117 -1.19 6.51 -5.72
C LEU A 117 -1.36 5.35 -6.68
N ASP A 118 -0.89 5.48 -7.92
CA ASP A 118 -0.94 4.41 -8.92
C ASP A 118 -0.22 3.15 -8.45
N GLY A 119 0.88 3.31 -7.71
CA GLY A 119 1.63 2.20 -7.10
C GLY A 119 0.83 1.48 -6.03
N GLU A 120 0.14 2.22 -5.16
CA GLU A 120 -0.76 1.62 -4.17
C GLU A 120 -1.94 0.91 -4.84
N TRP A 121 -2.53 1.54 -5.86
CA TRP A 121 -3.64 0.95 -6.62
C TRP A 121 -3.25 -0.36 -7.30
N ALA A 122 -2.08 -0.41 -7.91
CA ALA A 122 -1.57 -1.61 -8.55
C ALA A 122 -1.20 -2.70 -7.53
N ALA A 123 -0.62 -2.34 -6.38
CA ALA A 123 -0.38 -3.29 -5.30
C ALA A 123 -1.67 -3.93 -4.77
N ARG A 124 -2.74 -3.14 -4.61
CA ARG A 124 -4.05 -3.65 -4.19
C ARG A 124 -4.73 -4.47 -5.29
N GLN A 125 -4.56 -4.13 -6.56
CA GLN A 125 -5.02 -4.97 -7.68
C GLN A 125 -4.34 -6.34 -7.66
N ALA A 126 -3.03 -6.41 -7.37
CA ALA A 126 -2.32 -7.68 -7.22
C ALA A 126 -2.85 -8.53 -6.06
N VAL A 127 -3.33 -7.91 -4.97
CA VAL A 127 -4.03 -8.61 -3.88
C VAL A 127 -5.33 -9.25 -4.38
N LEU A 128 -6.12 -8.53 -5.18
CA LEU A 128 -7.35 -9.08 -5.78
C LEU A 128 -7.05 -10.21 -6.78
N GLU A 129 -6.02 -10.04 -7.61
CA GLU A 129 -5.56 -11.08 -8.55
C GLU A 129 -5.14 -12.36 -7.82
N HIS A 130 -4.28 -12.21 -6.81
CA HIS A 130 -3.83 -13.33 -5.97
C HIS A 130 -5.00 -14.03 -5.29
N ALA A 131 -5.94 -13.27 -4.71
CA ALA A 131 -7.11 -13.85 -4.07
C ALA A 131 -7.97 -14.66 -5.05
N LEU A 132 -8.26 -14.13 -6.24
CA LEU A 132 -9.04 -14.85 -7.25
C LEU A 132 -8.32 -16.12 -7.71
N GLU A 133 -7.02 -16.07 -7.97
CA GLU A 133 -6.24 -17.26 -8.33
C GLU A 133 -6.22 -18.29 -7.18
N LYS A 134 -6.20 -17.82 -5.91
CA LYS A 134 -6.29 -18.71 -4.75
C LYS A 134 -7.64 -19.43 -4.70
N THR A 135 -8.73 -18.81 -5.14
CA THR A 135 -10.05 -19.49 -5.18
C THR A 135 -10.08 -20.67 -6.14
N ASP A 136 -9.22 -20.70 -7.18
CA ASP A 136 -9.14 -21.81 -8.12
C ASP A 136 -8.44 -23.04 -7.53
N VAL A 137 -7.61 -22.85 -6.50
CA VAL A 137 -6.74 -23.90 -5.92
C VAL A 137 -7.06 -24.24 -4.47
N ASP A 138 -7.90 -23.45 -3.81
CA ASP A 138 -8.32 -23.61 -2.41
C ASP A 138 -9.85 -23.47 -2.29
N PRO A 139 -10.59 -24.60 -2.38
CA PRO A 139 -12.06 -24.59 -2.28
C PRO A 139 -12.60 -24.10 -0.94
N ALA A 140 -11.84 -24.26 0.15
CA ALA A 140 -12.26 -23.80 1.47
C ALA A 140 -12.20 -22.27 1.52
N PHE A 141 -11.08 -21.68 1.08
CA PHE A 141 -10.94 -20.24 0.94
C PHE A 141 -12.00 -19.67 -0.02
N ALA A 142 -12.27 -20.35 -1.14
CA ALA A 142 -13.32 -19.94 -2.08
C ALA A 142 -14.71 -19.86 -1.42
N ALA A 143 -15.07 -20.85 -0.60
CA ALA A 143 -16.35 -20.87 0.11
C ALA A 143 -16.45 -19.75 1.18
N GLU A 144 -15.37 -19.50 1.92
CA GLU A 144 -15.29 -18.42 2.90
C GLU A 144 -15.39 -17.04 2.25
N LEU A 145 -14.60 -16.80 1.20
CA LEU A 145 -14.59 -15.54 0.46
C LEU A 145 -15.96 -15.24 -0.16
N LYS A 146 -16.63 -16.27 -0.66
CA LYS A 146 -17.98 -16.17 -1.21
C LYS A 146 -19.01 -15.75 -0.16
N THR A 147 -18.96 -16.37 1.01
CA THR A 147 -19.81 -15.98 2.15
C THR A 147 -19.57 -14.53 2.56
N ALA A 148 -18.30 -14.12 2.68
CA ALA A 148 -17.92 -12.74 2.99
C ALA A 148 -18.39 -11.76 1.90
N THR A 149 -18.32 -12.15 0.63
CA THR A 149 -18.76 -11.33 -0.52
C THR A 149 -20.27 -11.11 -0.53
N THR A 150 -21.08 -12.12 -0.23
CA THR A 150 -22.53 -11.97 -0.07
C THR A 150 -22.88 -10.97 1.03
N LYS A 151 -22.18 -11.06 2.17
CA LYS A 151 -22.33 -10.11 3.29
C LYS A 151 -21.89 -8.70 2.90
N ALA A 152 -20.76 -8.57 2.21
CA ALA A 152 -20.23 -7.28 1.75
C ALA A 152 -21.18 -6.60 0.76
N ARG A 153 -21.73 -7.35 -0.20
CA ARG A 153 -22.76 -6.88 -1.15
C ARG A 153 -23.97 -6.32 -0.43
N ALA A 154 -24.57 -7.09 0.49
CA ALA A 154 -25.74 -6.64 1.24
C ALA A 154 -25.44 -5.35 2.05
N SER A 155 -24.25 -5.26 2.64
CA SER A 155 -23.82 -4.07 3.38
C SER A 155 -23.66 -2.84 2.46
N LEU A 156 -23.00 -3.02 1.31
CA LEU A 156 -22.74 -1.93 0.36
C LEU A 156 -24.02 -1.46 -0.36
N GLU A 157 -24.93 -2.36 -0.71
CA GLU A 157 -26.24 -2.00 -1.25
C GLU A 157 -27.08 -1.22 -0.24
N SER A 158 -27.04 -1.62 1.04
CA SER A 158 -27.70 -0.87 2.12
C SER A 158 -27.12 0.54 2.28
N ARG A 159 -25.79 0.67 2.32
CA ARG A 159 -25.11 1.98 2.38
C ARG A 159 -25.41 2.84 1.15
N ARG A 160 -25.49 2.26 -0.04
CA ARG A 160 -25.87 2.96 -1.26
C ARG A 160 -27.28 3.55 -1.15
N LYS A 161 -28.25 2.75 -0.70
CA LYS A 161 -29.63 3.22 -0.48
C LYS A 161 -29.70 4.36 0.55
N GLN A 162 -28.92 4.27 1.63
CA GLN A 162 -28.81 5.34 2.63
C GLN A 162 -28.18 6.61 2.04
N ALA A 163 -27.10 6.48 1.27
CA ALA A 163 -26.45 7.59 0.60
C ALA A 163 -27.39 8.28 -0.40
N ASP A 164 -28.14 7.52 -1.19
CA ASP A 164 -29.11 8.04 -2.15
C ASP A 164 -30.28 8.74 -1.46
N TRP A 165 -30.79 8.17 -0.37
CA TRP A 165 -31.81 8.79 0.46
C TRP A 165 -31.29 10.11 1.06
N ALA A 166 -30.07 10.14 1.59
CA ALA A 166 -29.46 11.35 2.12
C ALA A 166 -29.34 12.43 1.05
N ARG A 167 -28.82 12.11 -0.15
CA ARG A 167 -28.73 13.08 -1.26
C ARG A 167 -30.09 13.68 -1.62
N LYS A 168 -31.14 12.86 -1.71
CA LYS A 168 -32.50 13.30 -2.03
C LYS A 168 -33.10 14.20 -0.95
N ASN A 169 -32.62 14.12 0.29
CA ASN A 169 -33.11 14.89 1.43
C ASN A 169 -32.11 15.97 1.90
N GLY A 170 -31.19 16.41 1.04
CA GLY A 170 -30.25 17.51 1.33
C GLY A 170 -29.06 17.15 2.22
N GLY A 171 -28.81 15.85 2.46
CA GLY A 171 -27.67 15.34 3.22
C GLY A 171 -26.44 15.01 2.37
N THR A 172 -25.29 14.82 3.03
CA THR A 172 -23.98 14.54 2.42
C THR A 172 -23.79 13.06 2.09
N GLY A 173 -24.53 12.53 1.11
CA GLY A 173 -24.49 11.10 0.75
C GLY A 173 -23.11 10.57 0.30
N GLU A 174 -22.20 11.45 -0.13
CA GLU A 174 -20.80 11.08 -0.43
C GLU A 174 -20.05 10.59 0.80
N THR A 175 -20.40 11.02 2.02
CA THR A 175 -19.74 10.52 3.25
C THR A 175 -20.15 9.08 3.57
N MET A 176 -21.33 8.66 3.12
CA MET A 176 -21.95 7.38 3.49
C MET A 176 -21.57 6.22 2.58
N PHE A 177 -21.21 6.47 1.31
CA PHE A 177 -20.85 5.44 0.34
C PHE A 177 -19.45 5.72 -0.28
N PRO A 178 -18.55 4.73 -0.37
CA PRO A 178 -18.76 3.32 0.02
C PRO A 178 -18.70 3.10 1.56
N GLY A 179 -18.25 4.11 2.31
CA GLY A 179 -18.04 4.06 3.76
C GLY A 179 -16.66 3.49 4.11
N ALA A 180 -16.39 3.28 5.40
CA ALA A 180 -15.14 2.67 5.85
C ALA A 180 -15.09 1.17 5.47
N ALA A 181 -13.90 0.71 5.07
CA ALA A 181 -13.64 -0.70 4.84
C ALA A 181 -13.73 -1.49 6.16
N PRO A 182 -14.16 -2.76 6.13
CA PRO A 182 -14.12 -3.65 7.29
C PRO A 182 -12.72 -3.78 7.89
N ALA A 183 -12.66 -4.12 9.19
CA ALA A 183 -11.40 -4.33 9.90
C ALA A 183 -10.72 -5.65 9.54
N GLY A 184 -11.49 -6.75 9.49
CA GLY A 184 -10.98 -8.08 9.15
C GLY A 184 -10.67 -8.22 7.67
N GLU A 185 -9.57 -8.91 7.35
CA GLU A 185 -9.01 -8.89 6.00
C GLU A 185 -9.82 -9.69 4.97
N LEU A 186 -10.45 -10.80 5.36
CA LEU A 186 -11.37 -11.53 4.49
C LEU A 186 -12.59 -10.67 4.13
N ASP A 187 -13.20 -10.01 5.13
CA ASP A 187 -14.32 -9.10 4.92
C ASP A 187 -13.90 -7.87 4.08
N ARG A 188 -12.68 -7.36 4.27
CA ARG A 188 -12.11 -6.27 3.47
C ARG A 188 -11.87 -6.69 2.02
N LEU A 189 -11.30 -7.87 1.79
CA LEU A 189 -11.08 -8.43 0.47
C LEU A 189 -12.40 -8.60 -0.29
N ALA A 190 -13.40 -9.17 0.36
CA ALA A 190 -14.76 -9.30 -0.17
C ALA A 190 -15.40 -7.94 -0.51
N TYR A 191 -15.25 -6.96 0.38
CA TYR A 191 -15.70 -5.60 0.18
C TYR A 191 -15.01 -4.93 -1.01
N ASP A 192 -13.70 -5.10 -1.13
CA ASP A 192 -12.89 -4.57 -2.22
C ASP A 192 -13.24 -5.22 -3.57
N LEU A 193 -13.46 -6.54 -3.62
CA LEU A 193 -13.93 -7.23 -4.83
C LEU A 193 -15.26 -6.67 -5.32
N TYR A 194 -16.22 -6.46 -4.40
CA TYR A 194 -17.51 -5.89 -4.76
C TYR A 194 -17.38 -4.44 -5.25
N LEU A 195 -16.64 -3.59 -4.54
CA LEU A 195 -16.39 -2.22 -5.01
C LEU A 195 -15.72 -2.18 -6.39
N TYR A 196 -14.73 -3.04 -6.60
CA TYR A 196 -14.02 -3.13 -7.88
C TYR A 196 -14.95 -3.53 -9.02
N SER A 197 -15.91 -4.44 -8.77
CA SER A 197 -16.91 -4.87 -9.76
C SER A 197 -17.87 -3.76 -10.19
N GLU A 198 -18.23 -2.87 -9.25
CA GLU A 198 -19.17 -1.76 -9.48
C GLU A 198 -18.48 -0.60 -10.21
N ASP A 199 -17.38 -0.12 -9.63
CA ASP A 199 -16.52 0.90 -10.21
C ASP A 199 -15.17 0.84 -9.49
N PRO A 200 -14.06 0.51 -10.20
CA PRO A 200 -12.74 0.50 -9.58
C PRO A 200 -12.32 1.85 -8.96
N GLY A 201 -12.93 2.98 -9.37
CA GLY A 201 -12.77 4.26 -8.70
C GLY A 201 -13.25 4.26 -7.23
N LEU A 202 -14.33 3.53 -6.92
CA LEU A 202 -14.83 3.37 -5.55
C LEU A 202 -13.87 2.55 -4.68
N PHE A 203 -13.27 1.50 -5.25
CA PHE A 203 -12.24 0.70 -4.59
C PHE A 203 -11.04 1.57 -4.19
N PHE A 204 -10.58 2.45 -5.09
CA PHE A 204 -9.49 3.39 -4.79
C PHE A 204 -9.90 4.45 -3.76
N ALA A 205 -11.11 5.00 -3.87
CA ALA A 205 -11.63 5.98 -2.91
C ALA A 205 -11.75 5.38 -1.49
N SER A 206 -12.11 4.10 -1.37
CA SER A 206 -12.16 3.40 -0.09
C SER A 206 -10.77 3.27 0.56
N ALA A 207 -9.73 3.02 -0.23
CA ALA A 207 -8.36 2.92 0.29
C ALA A 207 -7.91 4.23 0.97
N VAL A 208 -8.19 5.37 0.32
CA VAL A 208 -7.91 6.70 0.88
C VAL A 208 -8.70 6.94 2.17
N ARG A 209 -10.01 6.64 2.18
CA ARG A 209 -10.87 6.84 3.36
C ARG A 209 -10.51 5.97 4.56
N SER A 210 -10.05 4.75 4.29
CA SER A 210 -9.59 3.83 5.34
C SER A 210 -8.21 4.17 5.89
N GLY A 211 -7.54 5.20 5.35
CA GLY A 211 -6.18 5.57 5.72
C GLY A 211 -5.10 4.57 5.26
N THR A 212 -5.44 3.65 4.36
CA THR A 212 -4.51 2.67 3.80
C THR A 212 -3.70 3.22 2.62
N ALA A 213 -4.19 4.29 2.01
CA ALA A 213 -3.50 5.13 1.03
C ALA A 213 -3.44 6.57 1.56
N VAL A 214 -2.32 7.27 1.33
CA VAL A 214 -2.17 8.67 1.74
C VAL A 214 -2.99 9.57 0.80
N PRO A 215 -3.94 10.37 1.29
CA PRO A 215 -4.81 11.20 0.44
C PRO A 215 -4.06 12.18 -0.45
N GLU A 216 -2.90 12.66 0.01
CA GLU A 216 -2.07 13.65 -0.69
C GLU A 216 -0.91 13.03 -1.49
N ALA A 217 -0.86 11.70 -1.57
CA ALA A 217 0.12 11.04 -2.44
C ALA A 217 -0.15 11.45 -3.90
N PRO A 218 0.89 11.76 -4.69
CA PRO A 218 0.71 12.13 -6.08
C PRO A 218 0.37 10.91 -6.93
N THR A 219 -0.30 11.17 -8.05
CA THR A 219 -0.38 10.22 -9.17
C THR A 219 0.91 10.23 -9.97
N TYR A 220 1.13 9.17 -10.75
CA TYR A 220 2.22 9.09 -11.72
C TYR A 220 2.13 10.24 -12.73
N ASP A 221 0.93 10.54 -13.24
CA ASP A 221 0.73 11.57 -14.25
C ASP A 221 1.03 12.97 -13.67
N GLU A 222 0.64 13.27 -12.42
CA GLU A 222 1.03 14.52 -11.74
C GLU A 222 2.56 14.65 -11.60
N ALA A 223 3.25 13.57 -11.23
CA ALA A 223 4.71 13.58 -11.11
C ALA A 223 5.41 13.72 -12.47
N LEU A 224 4.88 13.08 -13.51
CA LEU A 224 5.39 13.19 -14.88
C LEU A 224 5.20 14.61 -15.42
N GLU A 225 4.00 15.18 -15.28
CA GLU A 225 3.74 16.57 -15.69
C GLU A 225 4.67 17.55 -14.97
N PHE A 226 4.94 17.33 -13.67
CA PHE A 226 5.87 18.16 -12.93
C PHE A 226 7.29 18.05 -13.49
N LEU A 227 7.77 16.82 -13.73
CA LEU A 227 9.08 16.57 -14.32
C LEU A 227 9.19 17.25 -15.69
N GLU A 228 8.22 17.06 -16.59
CA GLU A 228 8.26 17.60 -17.95
C GLU A 228 8.33 19.13 -17.99
N ARG A 229 7.71 19.81 -17.01
CA ARG A 229 7.74 21.27 -16.91
C ARG A 229 9.00 21.80 -16.23
N HIS A 230 9.64 21.01 -15.36
CA HIS A 230 10.61 21.51 -14.38
C HIS A 230 11.91 20.70 -14.29
N GLU A 231 12.20 19.81 -15.25
CA GLU A 231 13.36 18.91 -15.24
C GLU A 231 14.69 19.61 -14.94
N GLU A 232 14.97 20.71 -15.65
CA GLU A 232 16.20 21.51 -15.46
C GLU A 232 16.27 22.23 -14.09
N GLY A 233 15.14 22.34 -13.40
CA GLY A 233 15.00 23.02 -12.12
C GLY A 233 14.98 22.11 -10.89
N LEU A 234 14.88 20.79 -11.05
CA LEU A 234 14.66 19.87 -9.93
C LEU A 234 15.73 19.94 -8.82
N GLY A 235 16.99 20.24 -9.20
CA GLY A 235 18.08 20.44 -8.26
C GLY A 235 17.86 21.62 -7.29
N ARG A 236 17.12 22.64 -7.72
CA ARG A 236 16.85 23.88 -6.97
C ARG A 236 15.58 23.83 -6.12
N VAL A 237 14.78 22.76 -6.23
CA VAL A 237 13.55 22.61 -5.44
C VAL A 237 13.87 22.61 -3.95
N SER A 238 13.20 23.50 -3.21
CA SER A 238 13.25 23.59 -1.75
C SER A 238 11.93 23.11 -1.11
N TRP A 239 11.98 22.74 0.17
CA TRP A 239 10.87 22.11 0.90
C TRP A 239 10.45 22.93 2.11
N PRO A 240 9.74 24.05 1.91
CA PRO A 240 9.13 24.79 3.00
C PRO A 240 8.10 23.93 3.76
N ALA A 241 7.85 24.27 5.03
CA ALA A 241 6.89 23.54 5.85
C ALA A 241 5.47 23.56 5.25
N GLY A 242 4.66 22.54 5.56
CA GLY A 242 3.23 22.52 5.21
C GLY A 242 2.85 21.84 3.89
N GLY A 243 3.67 20.91 3.37
CA GLY A 243 3.29 20.08 2.22
C GLY A 243 3.50 20.75 0.85
N TRP A 244 4.28 21.83 0.80
CA TRP A 244 4.58 22.55 -0.43
C TRP A 244 6.05 22.42 -0.83
N ALA A 245 6.30 22.58 -2.14
CA ALA A 245 7.61 22.73 -2.73
C ALA A 245 7.72 24.12 -3.34
N GLU A 246 8.88 24.75 -3.22
CA GLU A 246 9.19 25.99 -3.90
C GLU A 246 10.24 25.74 -5.00
N LEU A 247 9.98 26.27 -6.19
CA LEU A 247 10.91 26.27 -7.30
C LEU A 247 10.85 27.63 -8.01
N ASP A 248 12.00 28.29 -8.10
CA ASP A 248 12.17 29.57 -8.79
C ASP A 248 11.09 30.63 -8.39
N GLY A 249 10.79 30.71 -7.09
CA GLY A 249 9.84 31.67 -6.49
C GLY A 249 8.35 31.29 -6.63
N ARG A 250 8.04 30.08 -7.12
CA ARG A 250 6.67 29.56 -7.27
C ARG A 250 6.42 28.36 -6.36
N TRP A 251 5.17 28.24 -5.91
CA TRP A 251 4.72 27.21 -4.97
C TRP A 251 3.98 26.09 -5.69
N TYR A 252 4.31 24.85 -5.34
CA TYR A 252 3.78 23.62 -5.93
C TYR A 252 3.44 22.60 -4.85
N LYS A 253 2.56 21.64 -5.15
CA LYS A 253 2.33 20.50 -4.27
C LYS A 253 3.64 19.72 -4.08
N ALA A 254 4.01 19.40 -2.83
CA ALA A 254 5.28 18.72 -2.55
C ALA A 254 5.34 17.29 -3.09
N GLY A 255 4.21 16.57 -3.10
CA GLY A 255 4.15 15.18 -3.53
C GLY A 255 4.71 14.95 -4.94
N PRO A 256 4.11 15.55 -5.99
CA PRO A 256 4.57 15.40 -7.36
C PRO A 256 6.03 15.84 -7.54
N ALA A 257 6.41 16.97 -6.94
CA ALA A 257 7.78 17.50 -7.00
C ALA A 257 8.80 16.54 -6.39
N ARG A 258 8.46 15.88 -5.27
CA ARG A 258 9.33 14.93 -4.58
C ARG A 258 9.54 13.69 -5.42
N VAL A 259 8.45 13.11 -5.93
CA VAL A 259 8.53 11.93 -6.81
C VAL A 259 9.34 12.26 -8.07
N ALA A 260 9.09 13.41 -8.70
CA ALA A 260 9.85 13.86 -9.87
C ALA A 260 11.35 14.04 -9.57
N LYS A 261 11.70 14.67 -8.43
CA LYS A 261 13.09 14.87 -8.00
C LYS A 261 13.79 13.56 -7.68
N ASP A 262 13.14 12.66 -6.94
CA ASP A 262 13.74 11.41 -6.46
C ASP A 262 13.92 10.38 -7.58
N LEU A 263 13.01 10.36 -8.56
CA LEU A 263 13.05 9.40 -9.65
C LEU A 263 13.72 9.91 -10.93
N GLY A 264 13.54 11.19 -11.24
CA GLY A 264 13.83 11.73 -12.56
C GLY A 264 13.10 10.99 -13.70
N ARG A 265 13.53 11.27 -14.93
CA ARG A 265 12.93 10.70 -16.15
C ARG A 265 13.06 9.19 -16.23
N ASP A 266 14.25 8.67 -15.97
CA ASP A 266 14.49 7.23 -16.03
C ASP A 266 13.74 6.46 -14.96
N GLY A 267 13.64 7.01 -13.74
CA GLY A 267 12.88 6.41 -12.66
C GLY A 267 11.38 6.38 -12.94
N LEU A 268 10.82 7.49 -13.45
CA LEU A 268 9.43 7.54 -13.87
C LEU A 268 9.14 6.61 -15.07
N ARG A 269 10.06 6.47 -16.03
CA ARG A 269 9.92 5.49 -17.12
C ARG A 269 9.85 4.06 -16.58
N ARG A 270 10.79 3.68 -15.69
CA ARG A 270 10.76 2.35 -15.05
C ARG A 270 9.47 2.13 -14.25
N LEU A 271 9.00 3.16 -13.55
CA LEU A 271 7.73 3.12 -12.83
C LEU A 271 6.56 2.88 -13.80
N ALA A 272 6.52 3.58 -14.93
CA ALA A 272 5.49 3.40 -15.95
C ALA A 272 5.49 1.98 -16.55
N GLU A 273 6.66 1.41 -16.83
CA GLU A 273 6.81 0.04 -17.30
C GLU A 273 6.26 -0.98 -16.28
N ARG A 274 6.51 -0.73 -14.99
CA ARG A 274 6.06 -1.60 -13.89
C ARG A 274 4.58 -1.44 -13.57
N LEU A 275 4.03 -0.24 -13.72
CA LEU A 275 2.59 0.05 -13.62
C LEU A 275 1.82 -0.41 -14.84
N GLY A 276 2.45 -0.48 -16.01
CA GLY A 276 1.84 -0.79 -17.30
C GLY A 276 0.86 -1.98 -17.27
N PRO A 277 1.24 -3.14 -16.70
CA PRO A 277 0.35 -4.29 -16.56
C PRO A 277 -0.90 -4.05 -15.71
N TYR A 278 -0.94 -3.01 -14.88
CA TYR A 278 -2.04 -2.65 -13.97
C TYR A 278 -2.81 -1.40 -14.42
N ARG A 279 -2.33 -0.76 -15.49
CA ARG A 279 -3.06 0.31 -16.20
C ARG A 279 -4.09 -0.31 -17.15
N ALA A 280 -4.91 0.54 -17.77
CA ALA A 280 -6.09 0.24 -18.61
C ALA A 280 -6.38 -1.24 -18.93
N ALA A 281 -5.52 -1.94 -19.68
CA ALA A 281 -5.72 -3.33 -20.06
C ALA A 281 -5.77 -4.31 -18.88
N GLY A 282 -4.87 -4.18 -17.90
CA GLY A 282 -4.87 -4.99 -16.68
C GLY A 282 -6.11 -4.76 -15.84
N ARG A 283 -6.49 -3.50 -15.66
CA ARG A 283 -7.73 -3.12 -14.96
C ARG A 283 -8.95 -3.76 -15.62
N THR A 284 -9.04 -3.73 -16.95
CA THR A 284 -10.14 -4.38 -17.69
C THR A 284 -10.11 -5.90 -17.52
N ALA A 285 -8.93 -6.53 -17.57
CA ALA A 285 -8.78 -7.97 -17.40
C ALA A 285 -9.19 -8.41 -15.98
N LEU A 286 -8.72 -7.70 -14.96
CA LEU A 286 -9.10 -7.96 -13.56
C LEU A 286 -10.60 -7.73 -13.36
N LEU A 287 -11.18 -6.65 -13.89
CA LEU A 287 -12.62 -6.41 -13.80
C LEU A 287 -13.43 -7.55 -14.40
N LYS A 288 -12.98 -8.08 -15.55
CA LYS A 288 -13.60 -9.26 -16.17
C LYS A 288 -13.50 -10.49 -15.27
N LYS A 289 -12.34 -10.76 -14.66
CA LYS A 289 -12.15 -11.87 -13.71
C LYS A 289 -13.04 -11.73 -12.48
N VAL A 290 -13.04 -10.56 -11.84
CA VAL A 290 -13.90 -10.24 -10.68
C VAL A 290 -15.37 -10.47 -11.04
N ASN A 291 -15.84 -9.89 -12.14
CA ASN A 291 -17.24 -10.06 -12.56
C ASN A 291 -17.60 -11.51 -12.89
N ALA A 292 -16.69 -12.28 -13.49
CA ALA A 292 -16.92 -13.69 -13.75
C ALA A 292 -17.05 -14.48 -12.43
N TRP A 293 -16.16 -14.22 -11.47
CA TRP A 293 -16.19 -14.86 -10.15
C TRP A 293 -17.47 -14.54 -9.38
N LEU A 294 -17.86 -13.25 -9.33
CA LEU A 294 -19.08 -12.81 -8.64
C LEU A 294 -20.37 -13.36 -9.26
N ARG A 295 -20.39 -13.62 -10.58
CA ARG A 295 -21.55 -14.25 -11.26
C ARG A 295 -21.59 -15.76 -11.09
N ALA A 296 -20.43 -16.42 -10.97
CA ALA A 296 -20.33 -17.85 -10.69
C ALA A 296 -20.70 -18.18 -9.23
N ALA A 297 -20.81 -17.16 -8.38
CA ALA A 297 -21.48 -17.29 -7.09
C ALA A 297 -23.01 -17.37 -7.31
N PRO A 298 -23.69 -18.46 -6.90
CA PRO A 298 -25.14 -18.57 -6.87
C PRO A 298 -25.75 -17.57 -5.89
#